data_AF-A0A843HTL4-F1
#
_entry.id   AF-A0A843HTL4-F1
#
_cell.length_a   1.000
_cell.length_b   1.000
_cell.length_c   1.000
_cell.angle_alpha   90.00
_cell.angle_beta   90.00
_cell.angle_gamma   90.00
#
_symmetry.space_group_name_H-M   'P 1'
#
loop_
_entity.id
_entity.type
_entity.pdbx_description
1 polymer ?
#
loop_
_entity_poly.entity_id
_entity_poly.type
_entity_poly.pdbx_seq_one_letter_code
_entity_poly.pdbx_strand_id
1 'polypeptide(L)'
;MEIQGTIVAILEPQTFNGKNGEFKKFGFVLETQGQYTRKIHMQVYGEDKWNAMPIQQGQVVNAAFDVSSKEWNGKWFTQCDCWKVSLAQTQPQLAQPQVMPQQPQQAKAPVQQAPVDDTLPF
;
A
#
# COMPACT_ATOMS: atom_id res chain seq x y z
N MET A 1 -7.64 -17.07 0.75
CA MET A 1 -7.29 -15.88 1.58
C MET A 1 -7.06 -14.68 0.66
N GLU A 2 -7.01 -13.45 1.17
CA GLU A 2 -6.72 -12.24 0.38
C GLU A 2 -5.81 -11.26 1.14
N ILE A 3 -5.03 -10.47 0.41
CA ILE A 3 -4.15 -9.46 0.98
C ILE A 3 -3.91 -8.30 0.01
N GLN A 4 -3.95 -7.08 0.55
CA GLN A 4 -3.65 -5.86 -0.18
C GLN A 4 -2.19 -5.44 0.03
N GLY A 5 -1.52 -5.05 -1.05
CA GLY A 5 -0.16 -4.52 -0.97
C GLY A 5 0.37 -3.99 -2.28
N THR A 6 1.60 -3.47 -2.23
CA THR A 6 2.32 -2.94 -3.37
C THR A 6 3.26 -4.00 -3.92
N ILE A 7 3.24 -4.25 -5.23
CA ILE A 7 4.20 -5.16 -5.88
C ILE A 7 5.56 -4.48 -5.93
N VAL A 8 6.57 -5.02 -5.25
CA VAL A 8 7.90 -4.42 -5.16
C VAL A 8 8.94 -5.07 -6.07
N ALA A 9 8.72 -6.34 -6.44
CA ALA A 9 9.60 -7.06 -7.35
C ALA A 9 8.82 -8.12 -8.15
N ILE A 10 9.22 -8.33 -9.40
CA ILE A 10 8.79 -9.44 -10.24
C ILE A 10 10.01 -10.35 -10.42
N LEU A 11 9.82 -11.65 -10.21
CA LEU A 11 10.89 -12.65 -10.29
C LEU A 11 10.89 -13.33 -11.66
N GLU A 12 12.04 -13.86 -12.04
CA GLU A 12 12.17 -14.63 -13.27
C GLU A 12 11.31 -15.90 -13.24
N PRO A 13 10.66 -16.27 -14.36
CA PRO A 13 9.86 -17.48 -14.42
C PRO A 13 10.73 -18.72 -14.25
N GLN A 14 10.23 -19.66 -13.45
CA GLN A 14 10.85 -20.96 -13.25
C GLN A 14 10.11 -22.03 -14.04
N THR A 15 10.83 -22.73 -14.92
CA THR A 15 10.32 -23.87 -15.67
C THR A 15 10.48 -25.15 -14.86
N PHE A 16 9.40 -25.95 -14.79
CA PHE A 16 9.39 -27.26 -14.16
C PHE A 16 8.85 -28.32 -15.13
N ASN A 17 9.45 -29.51 -15.09
CA ASN A 17 8.93 -30.68 -15.80
C ASN A 17 7.90 -31.39 -14.91
N GLY A 18 6.62 -31.25 -15.24
CA GLY A 18 5.52 -31.91 -14.56
C GLY A 18 5.10 -33.22 -15.21
N LYS A 19 4.27 -34.00 -14.51
CA LYS A 19 3.68 -35.24 -15.05
C LYS A 19 2.85 -35.02 -16.32
N ASN A 20 2.27 -33.83 -16.48
CA ASN A 20 1.42 -33.46 -17.61
C ASN A 20 2.16 -32.56 -18.63
N GLY A 21 3.49 -32.52 -18.59
CA GLY A 21 4.32 -31.66 -19.43
C GLY A 21 4.99 -30.52 -18.66
N GLU A 22 5.71 -29.69 -19.40
CA GLU A 22 6.39 -28.52 -18.86
C GLU A 22 5.36 -27.51 -18.34
N PHE A 23 5.55 -27.02 -17.12
CA PHE A 23 4.78 -25.91 -16.58
C PHE A 23 5.71 -24.82 -16.06
N LYS A 24 5.32 -23.57 -16.29
CA LYS A 24 6.03 -22.40 -15.79
C LYS A 24 5.37 -21.88 -14.52
N LYS A 25 6.20 -21.43 -13.60
CA LYS A 25 5.81 -20.80 -12.35
C LYS A 25 6.41 -19.40 -12.32
N PHE A 26 5.56 -18.42 -12.16
CA PHE A 26 5.94 -17.02 -12.06
C PHE A 26 5.88 -16.61 -10.59
N GLY A 27 6.75 -15.69 -10.20
CA GLY A 27 6.84 -15.20 -8.83
C GLY A 27 6.84 -13.69 -8.78
N PHE A 28 6.24 -13.12 -7.74
CA PHE A 28 6.38 -11.70 -7.42
C PHE A 28 6.44 -11.51 -5.90
N VAL A 29 6.94 -10.35 -5.48
CA VAL A 29 7.01 -9.96 -4.07
C VAL A 29 6.03 -8.82 -3.84
N LEU A 30 5.11 -9.03 -2.92
CA LEU A 30 4.14 -8.05 -2.47
C LEU A 30 4.57 -7.51 -1.10
N GLU A 31 4.55 -6.20 -0.93
CA GLU A 31 4.76 -5.52 0.33
C GLU A 31 3.41 -5.08 0.90
N THR A 32 3.08 -5.56 2.10
CA THR A 32 1.80 -5.27 2.76
C THR A 32 1.69 -3.81 3.17
N GLN A 33 0.53 -3.20 3.00
CA GLN A 33 0.27 -1.83 3.47
C GLN A 33 -0.17 -1.84 4.93
N GLY A 34 0.55 -1.13 5.80
CA GLY A 34 0.26 -1.04 7.22
C GLY A 34 1.45 -0.59 8.06
N GLN A 35 1.27 -0.53 9.38
CA GLN A 35 2.34 -0.14 10.32
C GLN A 35 3.55 -1.08 10.30
N TYR A 36 3.33 -2.35 9.96
CA TYR A 36 4.38 -3.37 9.84
C TYR A 36 4.41 -3.92 8.43
N THR A 37 5.19 -3.27 7.57
CA THR A 37 5.37 -3.70 6.19
C THR A 37 6.12 -5.03 6.17
N ARG A 38 5.52 -6.04 5.53
CA ARG A 38 6.12 -7.35 5.33
C ARG A 38 6.19 -7.62 3.83
N LYS A 39 7.31 -8.17 3.39
CA LYS A 39 7.50 -8.64 2.02
C LYS A 39 7.11 -10.10 1.94
N ILE A 40 6.17 -10.42 1.07
CA ILE A 40 5.62 -11.76 0.91
C ILE A 40 5.87 -12.20 -0.53
N HIS A 41 6.55 -13.31 -0.68
CA HIS A 41 6.71 -13.97 -1.97
C HIS A 41 5.44 -14.73 -2.34
N MET A 42 4.89 -14.44 -3.52
CA MET A 42 3.71 -15.10 -4.07
C MET A 42 4.03 -15.73 -5.41
N GLN A 43 3.39 -16.86 -5.68
CA GLN A 43 3.61 -17.67 -6.86
C GLN A 43 2.32 -17.86 -7.65
N VAL A 44 2.41 -17.75 -8.98
CA VAL A 44 1.31 -17.96 -9.92
C VAL A 44 1.72 -19.10 -10.87
N TYR A 45 0.82 -20.05 -11.07
CA TYR A 45 1.03 -21.17 -12.00
C TYR A 45 0.45 -20.86 -13.36
N GLY A 46 1.26 -21.09 -14.40
CA GLY A 46 0.86 -20.93 -15.79
C GLY A 46 1.01 -19.50 -16.28
N GLU A 47 1.45 -19.40 -17.53
CA GLU A 47 1.70 -18.14 -18.22
C GLU A 47 0.38 -17.41 -18.53
N ASP A 48 -0.68 -18.14 -18.88
CA ASP A 48 -2.01 -17.59 -19.16
C ASP A 48 -2.58 -16.83 -17.95
N LYS A 49 -2.47 -17.41 -16.75
CA LYS A 49 -2.95 -16.80 -15.52
C LYS A 49 -2.11 -15.58 -15.13
N TRP A 50 -0.80 -15.67 -15.28
CA TRP A 50 0.10 -14.55 -15.04
C TRP A 50 -0.23 -13.36 -15.93
N ASN A 51 -0.36 -13.59 -17.23
CA ASN A 51 -0.64 -12.55 -18.22
C ASN A 51 -2.04 -11.93 -18.07
N ALA A 52 -3.01 -12.67 -17.52
CA ALA A 52 -4.35 -12.17 -17.26
C ALA A 52 -4.44 -11.27 -16.00
N MET A 53 -3.41 -11.24 -15.16
CA MET A 53 -3.40 -10.49 -13.91
C MET A 53 -2.70 -9.13 -14.08
N PRO A 54 -3.16 -8.06 -13.40
CA PRO A 54 -2.52 -6.74 -13.45
C PRO A 54 -1.25 -6.72 -12.56
N ILE A 55 -0.27 -7.57 -12.85
CA ILE A 55 0.97 -7.67 -12.06
C ILE A 55 2.01 -6.74 -12.68
N GLN A 56 2.23 -5.60 -12.03
CA GLN A 56 3.26 -4.64 -12.41
C GLN A 56 3.96 -4.09 -11.17
N GLN A 57 5.26 -3.87 -11.27
CA GLN A 57 6.02 -3.26 -10.19
C GLN A 57 5.50 -1.86 -9.86
N GLY A 58 5.37 -1.55 -8.57
CA GLY A 58 4.83 -0.29 -8.06
C GLY A 58 3.31 -0.23 -7.96
N GLN A 59 2.57 -1.20 -8.49
CA GLN A 59 1.11 -1.21 -8.38
C GLN A 59 0.62 -1.71 -7.03
N VAL A 60 -0.46 -1.09 -6.55
CA VAL A 60 -1.22 -1.55 -5.39
C VAL A 60 -2.31 -2.51 -5.87
N VAL A 61 -2.26 -3.75 -5.37
CA VAL A 61 -3.17 -4.82 -5.78
C VAL A 61 -3.76 -5.52 -4.57
N ASN A 62 -4.95 -6.09 -4.74
CA ASN A 62 -5.49 -7.13 -3.86
C ASN A 62 -5.21 -8.50 -4.48
N ALA A 63 -4.42 -9.31 -3.79
CA ALA A 63 -4.05 -10.66 -4.22
C ALA A 63 -4.85 -11.68 -3.41
N ALA A 64 -5.62 -12.52 -4.09
CA ALA A 64 -6.26 -13.70 -3.52
C ALA A 64 -5.38 -14.93 -3.73
N PHE A 65 -5.11 -15.63 -2.64
CA PHE A 65 -4.14 -16.71 -2.58
C PHE A 65 -4.50 -17.75 -1.52
N ASP A 66 -3.90 -18.92 -1.66
CA ASP A 66 -3.94 -19.99 -0.68
C ASP A 66 -2.54 -20.23 -0.14
N VAL A 67 -2.46 -20.62 1.13
CA VAL A 67 -1.17 -20.94 1.79
C VAL A 67 -1.09 -22.43 1.96
N SER A 68 -0.04 -23.02 1.41
CA SER A 68 0.31 -24.42 1.61
C SER A 68 1.69 -24.53 2.24
N SER A 69 1.87 -25.50 3.13
CA SER A 69 3.17 -25.82 3.70
C SER A 69 3.56 -27.22 3.25
N LYS A 70 4.76 -27.36 2.72
CA LYS A 70 5.30 -28.66 2.27
C LYS A 70 6.60 -28.94 3.00
N GLU A 71 6.70 -30.16 3.51
CA GLU A 71 7.95 -30.66 4.06
C GLU A 71 8.85 -31.16 2.92
N TRP A 72 10.10 -30.72 2.93
CA TRP A 72 11.15 -31.22 2.06
C TRP A 72 12.43 -31.40 2.88
N ASN A 73 12.90 -32.65 2.96
CA ASN A 73 14.13 -33.01 3.68
C ASN A 73 14.13 -32.51 5.14
N GLY A 74 13.04 -32.72 5.87
CA GLY A 74 12.88 -32.29 7.27
C GLY A 74 12.71 -30.77 7.47
N LYS A 75 12.69 -29.99 6.39
CA LYS A 75 12.44 -28.53 6.43
C LYS A 75 11.05 -28.23 5.89
N TRP A 76 10.37 -27.30 6.52
CA TRP A 76 9.05 -26.84 6.10
C TRP A 76 9.17 -25.58 5.26
N PHE A 77 8.53 -25.57 4.10
CA PHE A 77 8.49 -24.44 3.19
C PHE A 77 7.05 -24.00 3.00
N THR A 78 6.80 -22.72 3.28
CA THR A 78 5.51 -22.09 3.05
C THR A 78 5.45 -21.55 1.63
N GLN A 79 4.37 -21.86 0.94
CA GLN A 79 4.08 -21.41 -0.41
C GLN A 79 2.78 -20.63 -0.41
N CYS A 80 2.78 -19.45 -1.04
CA CYS A 80 1.60 -18.61 -1.22
C CYS A 80 1.15 -18.67 -2.69
N ASP A 81 0.21 -19.56 -2.98
CA ASP A 81 -0.31 -19.83 -4.31
C ASP A 81 -1.39 -18.82 -4.67
N CYS A 82 -1.05 -17.82 -5.50
CA CYS A 82 -1.95 -16.78 -5.92
C CYS A 82 -2.74 -17.22 -7.17
N TRP A 83 -4.07 -17.13 -7.08
CA TRP A 83 -4.97 -17.54 -8.15
C TRP A 83 -5.77 -16.38 -8.75
N LYS A 84 -5.80 -15.21 -8.09
CA LYS A 84 -6.41 -13.99 -8.61
C LYS A 84 -5.70 -12.75 -8.07
N VAL A 85 -5.46 -11.79 -8.93
CA VAL A 85 -4.99 -10.44 -8.56
C VAL A 85 -5.97 -9.43 -9.16
N SER A 86 -6.31 -8.41 -8.39
CA SER A 86 -7.15 -7.31 -8.85
C SER A 86 -6.53 -5.99 -8.42
N LEU A 87 -6.69 -4.95 -9.23
CA LEU A 87 -6.29 -3.61 -8.83
C LEU A 87 -7.01 -3.25 -7.53
N ALA A 88 -6.26 -2.74 -6.55
CA ALA A 88 -6.90 -2.17 -5.38
C ALA A 88 -7.69 -0.95 -5.85
N GLN A 89 -9.01 -0.99 -5.74
CA GLN A 89 -9.80 0.22 -5.83
C GLN A 89 -9.37 1.09 -4.66
N THR A 90 -8.75 2.24 -4.94
CA THR A 90 -8.62 3.33 -3.99
C THR A 90 -10.04 3.74 -3.63
N GLN A 91 -10.60 3.14 -2.57
CA GLN A 91 -11.70 3.78 -1.90
C GLN A 91 -11.17 5.14 -1.45
N PRO A 92 -11.75 6.26 -1.93
CA PRO A 92 -11.35 7.57 -1.44
C PRO A 92 -11.59 7.53 0.06
N GLN A 93 -10.49 7.53 0.81
CA GLN A 93 -10.55 7.73 2.25
C GLN A 93 -11.18 9.11 2.41
N LEU A 94 -12.46 9.12 2.81
CA LEU A 94 -13.18 10.33 3.16
C LEU A 94 -12.31 11.01 4.21
N ALA A 95 -11.67 12.10 3.81
CA ALA A 95 -10.92 12.96 4.72
C ALA A 95 -11.89 13.35 5.83
N GLN A 96 -11.68 12.82 7.04
CA GLN A 96 -12.40 13.30 8.20
C GLN A 96 -12.09 14.79 8.32
N PRO A 97 -13.10 15.67 8.36
CA PRO A 97 -12.87 17.09 8.55
C PRO A 97 -12.07 17.27 9.85
N GLN A 98 -10.81 17.66 9.73
CA GLN A 98 -10.03 18.08 10.89
C GLN A 98 -10.69 19.34 11.42
N VAL A 99 -11.43 19.20 12.52
CA VAL A 99 -11.89 20.32 13.32
C VAL A 99 -10.65 21.00 13.89
N MET A 100 -10.23 22.10 13.27
CA MET A 100 -9.22 22.99 13.83
C MET A 100 -9.79 23.59 15.13
N PRO A 101 -9.08 23.50 16.27
CA PRO A 101 -9.45 24.24 17.46
C PRO A 101 -9.35 25.74 17.17
N GLN A 102 -10.47 26.46 17.27
CA GLN A 102 -10.44 27.93 17.20
C GLN A 102 -9.66 28.45 18.40
N GLN A 103 -8.55 29.14 18.11
CA GLN A 103 -7.80 29.90 19.11
C GLN A 103 -8.64 31.11 19.56
N PRO A 104 -8.76 31.40 20.87
CA PRO A 104 -9.49 32.57 21.35
C PRO A 104 -8.83 33.85 20.82
N GLN A 105 -9.56 34.59 19.98
CA GLN A 105 -9.13 35.87 19.45
C GLN A 105 -9.16 36.90 20.58
N GLN A 106 -7.98 37.29 21.08
CA GLN A 106 -7.86 38.38 22.04
C GLN A 106 -8.43 39.67 21.44
N ALA A 107 -9.46 40.21 22.07
CA ALA A 107 -10.03 41.51 21.75
C ALA A 107 -8.98 42.60 21.99
N LYS A 108 -8.54 43.28 20.92
CA LYS A 108 -7.79 44.52 21.04
C LYS A 108 -8.74 45.62 21.47
N ALA A 109 -8.44 46.26 22.60
CA ALA A 109 -9.15 47.41 23.13
C ALA A 109 -9.16 48.60 22.14
N PRO A 110 -10.18 49.47 22.16
CA PRO A 110 -10.23 50.64 21.30
C PRO A 110 -9.17 51.67 21.74
N VAL A 111 -8.41 52.17 20.78
CA VAL A 111 -7.45 53.27 21.00
C VAL A 111 -8.25 54.56 21.15
N GLN A 112 -8.26 55.12 22.37
CA GLN A 112 -8.82 56.44 22.66
C GLN A 112 -7.90 57.51 22.03
N GLN A 113 -8.47 58.33 21.15
CA GLN A 113 -7.86 59.58 20.69
C GLN A 113 -7.81 60.56 21.86
N ALA A 114 -6.63 61.11 22.15
CA ALA A 114 -6.50 62.30 22.99
C ALA A 114 -6.26 63.53 22.08
N PRO A 115 -6.94 64.65 22.35
CA PRO A 115 -6.83 65.87 21.56
C PRO A 115 -5.62 66.73 21.95
N VAL A 116 -5.36 67.67 21.04
CA VAL A 116 -4.45 68.81 20.98
C VAL A 116 -4.13 69.55 22.30
N ASP A 117 -2.90 70.05 22.40
CA ASP A 117 -2.52 71.47 22.65
C ASP A 117 -1.01 71.50 23.02
N ASP A 118 -0.11 72.14 22.29
CA ASP A 118 0.13 73.59 22.11
C ASP A 118 1.45 73.98 22.83
N THR A 119 2.10 75.04 22.35
CA THR A 119 3.24 75.79 22.92
C THR A 119 4.69 75.48 22.44
N LEU A 120 5.09 76.26 21.41
CA LEU A 120 6.44 76.86 21.19
C LEU A 120 6.96 77.53 22.49
N PRO A 121 8.27 77.81 22.76
CA PRO A 121 9.28 78.53 21.92
C PRO A 121 10.75 78.04 22.14
N PHE A 122 11.87 78.56 21.61
CA PHE A 122 12.32 79.82 21.00
C PHE A 122 13.29 79.53 19.85
#